data_AF-A0A5C4JN26-F1
#
_entry.id   AF-A0A5C4JN26-F1
#
_cell.length_a   1.000
_cell.length_b   1.000
_cell.length_c   1.000
_cell.angle_alpha   90.00
_cell.angle_beta   90.00
_cell.angle_gamma   90.00
#
_symmetry.space_group_name_H-M   'P 1'
#
loop_
_entity.id
_entity.type
_entity.pdbx_description
1 polymer ?
#
loop_
_entity_poly.entity_id
_entity_poly.type
_entity_poly.pdbx_seq_one_letter_code
_entity_poly.pdbx_strand_id
1 'polypeptide(L)'
;MIRTILLLAAIAPLMFVRPALAEDLTEPASRVILTVSGNIGKSNTPDNAAEFDLAMLEALPQTRFETSTIWTDGTAEYSGVELSTLLEAVEADGTQLLMTALNDYAIEVPASEAVSGGPILATRVDGRPLSVRDKGPIWVIYPFDDNPAYKTEVTYSRSIWQLKSIDVKD
;
A
#
# COMPACT_ATOMS: atom_id res chain seq x y z
N MET A 1 65.34 -29.42 32.80
CA MET A 1 64.96 -27.99 32.86
C MET A 1 64.80 -27.49 31.43
N ILE A 2 63.58 -27.24 30.96
CA ILE A 2 63.22 -26.31 29.87
C ILE A 2 61.71 -26.05 30.07
N ARG A 3 61.36 -24.78 30.27
CA ARG A 3 60.00 -24.28 30.53
C ARG A 3 59.38 -23.95 29.17
N THR A 4 58.35 -24.68 28.74
CA THR A 4 57.59 -24.33 27.53
C THR A 4 56.43 -23.42 27.94
N ILE A 5 56.47 -22.18 27.46
CA ILE A 5 55.50 -21.12 27.75
C ILE A 5 54.27 -21.33 26.87
N LEU A 6 53.09 -21.39 27.51
CA LEU A 6 51.77 -21.37 26.89
C LEU A 6 51.49 -19.97 26.30
N LEU A 7 51.24 -19.89 25.00
CA LEU A 7 50.67 -18.71 24.34
C LEU A 7 49.16 -18.96 24.15
N LEU A 8 48.34 -18.34 25.00
CA LEU A 8 46.90 -18.21 24.76
C LEU A 8 46.69 -17.21 23.62
N ALA A 9 46.29 -17.70 22.45
CA ALA A 9 45.77 -16.86 21.37
C ALA A 9 44.30 -16.54 21.67
N ALA A 10 44.01 -15.30 22.05
CA ALA A 10 42.64 -14.81 22.16
C ALA A 10 42.05 -14.67 20.76
N ILE A 11 41.16 -15.59 20.37
CA ILE A 11 40.39 -15.51 19.14
C ILE A 11 39.22 -14.56 19.41
N ALA A 12 39.33 -13.31 18.96
CA ALA A 12 38.21 -12.38 18.96
C ALA A 12 37.19 -12.83 17.89
N PRO A 13 35.88 -12.91 18.21
CA PRO A 13 34.87 -13.23 17.21
C PRO A 13 34.74 -12.04 16.26
N LEU A 14 35.13 -12.27 15.01
CA LEU A 14 34.88 -11.34 13.91
C LEU A 14 33.37 -11.29 13.67
N MET A 15 32.69 -10.28 14.20
CA MET A 15 31.29 -10.01 13.88
C MET A 15 31.22 -9.64 12.40
N PHE A 16 30.73 -10.57 11.58
CA PHE A 16 30.34 -10.26 10.21
C PHE A 16 29.10 -9.37 10.28
N VAL A 17 29.31 -8.07 10.10
CA VAL A 17 28.22 -7.13 9.78
C VAL A 17 27.70 -7.56 8.42
N ARG A 18 26.51 -8.19 8.39
CA ARG A 18 25.80 -8.43 7.14
C ARG A 18 25.40 -7.07 6.58
N PRO A 19 25.78 -6.71 5.36
CA PRO A 19 25.16 -5.56 4.71
C PRO A 19 23.66 -5.88 4.60
N ALA A 20 22.82 -5.00 5.12
CA ALA A 20 21.40 -5.00 4.82
C ALA A 20 21.28 -4.66 3.33
N LEU A 21 21.15 -5.67 2.49
CA LEU A 21 20.57 -5.47 1.17
C LEU A 21 19.15 -4.96 1.44
N ALA A 22 18.75 -3.89 0.75
CA ALA A 22 17.37 -3.43 0.77
C ALA A 22 16.47 -4.66 0.57
N GLU A 23 15.53 -4.91 1.47
CA GLU A 23 14.52 -5.93 1.24
C GLU A 23 13.65 -5.42 0.09
N ASP A 24 14.01 -5.85 -1.12
CA ASP A 24 13.16 -5.71 -2.29
C ASP A 24 11.79 -6.30 -1.97
N LEU A 25 10.73 -5.68 -2.49
CA LEU A 25 9.38 -6.18 -2.29
C LEU A 25 9.32 -7.63 -2.78
N THR A 26 8.67 -8.50 -2.01
CA THR A 26 8.47 -9.90 -2.41
C THR A 26 7.62 -9.99 -3.68
N GLU A 27 7.85 -11.00 -4.52
CA GLU A 27 7.01 -11.25 -5.70
C GLU A 27 5.60 -11.73 -5.30
N PRO A 28 4.54 -11.34 -6.05
CA PRO A 28 3.17 -11.83 -5.80
C PRO A 28 3.06 -13.35 -5.98
N ALA A 29 2.46 -14.02 -4.99
CA ALA A 29 2.23 -15.47 -5.05
C ALA A 29 0.95 -15.85 -5.80
N SER A 30 0.09 -14.85 -6.04
CA SER A 30 -1.21 -15.03 -6.68
C SER A 30 -1.51 -13.89 -7.66
N ARG A 31 -2.77 -13.75 -8.07
CA ARG A 31 -3.18 -12.74 -9.05
C ARG A 31 -2.87 -11.33 -8.52
N VAL A 32 -2.13 -10.57 -9.31
CA VAL A 32 -1.92 -9.13 -9.10
C VAL A 32 -3.27 -8.40 -9.16
N ILE A 33 -3.55 -7.60 -8.13
CA ILE A 33 -4.75 -6.75 -8.05
C ILE A 33 -4.42 -5.26 -8.00
N LEU A 34 -3.17 -4.90 -7.74
CA LEU A 34 -2.68 -3.53 -7.78
C LEU A 34 -1.26 -3.49 -8.32
N THR A 35 -0.99 -2.54 -9.22
CA THR A 35 0.36 -2.19 -9.66
C THR A 35 0.64 -0.73 -9.30
N VAL A 36 1.73 -0.47 -8.60
CA VAL A 36 2.22 0.89 -8.32
C VAL A 36 3.48 1.13 -9.15
N SER A 37 3.56 2.25 -9.85
CA SER A 37 4.67 2.59 -10.74
C SER A 37 5.04 4.07 -10.64
N GLY A 38 6.00 4.49 -11.46
CA GLY A 38 6.43 5.88 -11.54
C GLY A 38 7.57 6.15 -10.57
N ASN A 39 7.50 7.27 -9.86
CA ASN A 39 8.54 7.68 -8.93
C ASN A 39 8.40 6.94 -7.58
N ILE A 40 8.89 5.69 -7.54
CA ILE A 40 8.92 4.80 -6.36
C ILE A 40 10.33 4.26 -6.12
N GLY A 41 10.70 4.11 -4.85
CA GLY A 41 12.01 3.61 -4.41
C GLY A 41 12.09 2.09 -4.23
N LYS A 42 10.96 1.39 -4.05
CA LYS A 42 10.89 -0.07 -3.95
C LYS A 42 10.00 -0.68 -5.02
N SER A 43 10.52 -1.72 -5.68
CA SER A 43 9.84 -2.47 -6.73
C SER A 43 10.09 -3.98 -6.58
N ASN A 44 9.27 -4.79 -7.25
CA ASN A 44 9.40 -6.25 -7.35
C ASN A 44 9.28 -6.75 -8.79
N THR A 45 9.46 -5.85 -9.75
CA THR A 45 9.43 -6.15 -11.18
C THR A 45 10.65 -5.55 -11.88
N PRO A 46 11.07 -6.11 -13.04
CA PRO A 46 12.19 -5.56 -13.81
C PRO A 46 11.99 -4.13 -14.32
N ASP A 47 10.73 -3.69 -14.47
CA ASP A 47 10.37 -2.39 -15.03
C ASP A 47 10.16 -1.29 -13.95
N ASN A 48 10.71 -1.51 -12.75
CA ASN A 48 10.58 -0.62 -11.58
C ASN A 48 9.12 -0.35 -11.16
N ALA A 49 8.27 -1.37 -11.21
CA ALA A 49 6.93 -1.36 -10.64
C ALA A 49 6.84 -2.27 -9.40
N ALA A 50 5.94 -1.93 -8.48
CA ALA A 50 5.54 -2.72 -7.34
C ALA A 50 4.17 -3.35 -7.59
N GLU A 51 4.13 -4.65 -7.84
CA GLU A 51 2.91 -5.43 -7.99
C GLU A 51 2.51 -6.06 -6.66
N PHE A 52 1.21 -5.98 -6.36
CA PHE A 52 0.63 -6.55 -5.15
C PHE A 52 -0.49 -7.51 -5.50
N ASP A 53 -0.44 -8.70 -4.92
CA ASP A 53 -1.64 -9.51 -4.74
C ASP A 53 -2.40 -9.14 -3.45
N LEU A 54 -3.53 -9.80 -3.22
CA LEU A 54 -4.36 -9.54 -2.05
C LEU A 54 -3.61 -9.82 -0.74
N ALA A 55 -2.84 -10.89 -0.67
CA ALA A 55 -2.14 -11.28 0.55
C ALA A 55 -1.04 -10.27 0.90
N MET A 56 -0.34 -9.74 -0.10
CA MET A 56 0.64 -8.68 0.10
C MET A 56 0.00 -7.40 0.64
N LEU A 57 -1.15 -6.98 0.10
CA LEU A 57 -1.88 -5.82 0.63
C LEU A 57 -2.39 -6.07 2.06
N GLU A 58 -2.92 -7.27 2.34
CA GLU A 58 -3.39 -7.64 3.69
C GLU A 58 -2.24 -7.76 4.73
N ALA A 59 -1.00 -7.95 4.27
CA ALA A 59 0.19 -7.99 5.14
C ALA A 59 0.70 -6.61 5.56
N LEU A 60 0.34 -5.53 4.83
CA LEU A 60 0.62 -4.16 5.25
C LEU A 60 -0.25 -3.78 6.46
N PRO A 61 0.11 -2.75 7.24
CA PRO A 61 -0.75 -2.23 8.29
C PRO A 61 -2.17 -1.94 7.78
N GLN A 62 -3.16 -2.56 8.42
CA GLN A 62 -4.56 -2.44 8.05
C GLN A 62 -5.27 -1.37 8.89
N THR A 63 -6.13 -0.60 8.23
CA THR A 63 -7.06 0.35 8.83
C THR A 63 -8.49 -0.04 8.50
N ARG A 64 -9.43 0.28 9.41
CA ARG A 64 -10.86 0.11 9.18
C ARG A 64 -11.66 1.24 9.80
N PHE A 65 -12.78 1.58 9.19
CA PHE A 65 -13.76 2.53 9.72
C PHE A 65 -15.15 2.25 9.14
N GLU A 66 -16.17 2.80 9.79
CA GLU A 66 -17.54 2.76 9.33
C GLU A 66 -17.89 4.07 8.63
N THR A 67 -18.50 4.00 7.44
CA THR A 67 -19.05 5.19 6.77
C THR A 67 -20.23 4.82 5.88
N SER A 68 -21.14 5.76 5.70
CA SER A 68 -22.11 5.74 4.61
C SER A 68 -21.46 6.27 3.32
N THR A 69 -22.00 5.86 2.17
CA THR A 69 -21.57 6.37 0.85
C THR A 69 -22.79 6.79 0.04
N ILE A 70 -22.58 7.60 -1.01
CA ILE A 70 -23.67 7.97 -1.93
C ILE A 70 -24.04 6.86 -2.93
N TRP A 71 -23.29 5.74 -2.93
CA TRP A 71 -23.46 4.64 -3.88
C TRP A 71 -23.96 3.35 -3.24
N THR A 72 -24.11 3.32 -1.92
CA THR A 72 -24.54 2.15 -1.14
C THR A 72 -25.60 2.59 -0.13
N ASP A 73 -26.48 1.66 0.23
CA ASP A 73 -27.49 1.93 1.26
C ASP A 73 -26.89 1.71 2.65
N GLY A 74 -27.14 2.67 3.55
CA GLY A 74 -26.72 2.58 4.95
C GLY A 74 -25.22 2.80 5.19
N THR A 75 -24.80 2.43 6.39
CA THR A 75 -23.41 2.49 6.86
C THR A 75 -22.82 1.08 6.81
N ALA A 76 -21.58 0.96 6.34
CA ALA A 76 -20.84 -0.29 6.29
C ALA A 76 -19.43 -0.11 6.85
N GLU A 77 -18.82 -1.19 7.34
CA GLU A 77 -17.41 -1.19 7.75
C GLU A 77 -16.53 -1.48 6.53
N TYR A 78 -15.59 -0.58 6.24
CA TYR A 78 -14.59 -0.78 5.19
C TYR A 78 -13.23 -1.05 5.83
N SER A 79 -12.46 -1.99 5.26
CA SER A 79 -11.11 -2.27 5.73
C SER A 79 -10.12 -2.49 4.58
N GLY A 80 -8.90 -2.01 4.77
CA GLY A 80 -7.79 -2.12 3.83
C GLY A 80 -6.58 -1.33 4.28
N VAL A 81 -5.67 -1.04 3.35
CA VAL A 81 -4.43 -0.29 3.62
C VAL A 81 -4.68 1.20 3.45
N GLU A 82 -4.18 2.07 4.35
CA GLU A 82 -4.21 3.51 4.10
C GLU A 82 -3.37 3.86 2.85
N LEU A 83 -3.82 4.84 2.07
CA LEU A 83 -3.05 5.31 0.92
C LEU A 83 -1.64 5.79 1.34
N SER A 84 -1.54 6.48 2.48
CA SER A 84 -0.27 6.89 3.09
C SER A 84 0.67 5.71 3.35
N THR A 85 0.15 4.64 3.97
CA THR A 85 0.91 3.42 4.27
C THR A 85 1.39 2.72 3.00
N LEU A 86 0.55 2.65 1.96
CA LEU A 86 0.97 2.08 0.69
C LEU A 86 2.11 2.89 0.05
N LEU A 87 1.98 4.21 0.00
CA LEU A 87 2.99 5.09 -0.59
C LEU A 87 4.32 5.02 0.17
N GLU A 88 4.28 4.94 1.50
CA GLU A 88 5.46 4.70 2.33
C GLU A 88 6.10 3.33 2.03
N ALA A 89 5.29 2.27 1.90
CA ALA A 89 5.79 0.91 1.65
C ALA A 89 6.56 0.78 0.33
N VAL A 90 6.21 1.58 -0.68
CA VAL A 90 6.91 1.61 -1.98
C VAL A 90 7.96 2.71 -2.07
N GLU A 91 8.18 3.49 -0.99
CA GLU A 91 9.03 4.67 -0.98
C GLU A 91 8.69 5.64 -2.14
N ALA A 92 7.40 5.95 -2.29
CA ALA A 92 6.93 6.87 -3.32
C ALA A 92 7.40 8.31 -3.04
N ASP A 93 7.87 8.98 -4.09
CA ASP A 93 8.25 10.39 -4.08
C ASP A 93 7.55 11.09 -5.24
N GLY A 94 6.56 11.94 -4.99
CA GLY A 94 5.80 12.57 -6.07
C GLY A 94 4.67 13.43 -5.53
N THR A 95 4.12 14.30 -6.38
CA THR A 95 3.07 15.24 -5.98
C THR A 95 1.68 14.86 -6.50
N GLN A 96 1.59 13.97 -7.49
CA GLN A 96 0.35 13.53 -8.11
C GLN A 96 0.30 12.00 -8.23
N LEU A 97 -0.90 11.46 -8.16
CA LEU A 97 -1.21 10.05 -8.32
C LEU A 97 -2.22 9.92 -9.46
N LEU A 98 -1.83 9.29 -10.56
CA LEU A 98 -2.78 8.87 -11.60
C LEU A 98 -3.30 7.48 -11.22
N MET A 99 -4.55 7.42 -10.78
CA MET A 99 -5.20 6.18 -10.36
C MET A 99 -6.11 5.67 -11.48
N THR A 100 -5.97 4.41 -11.88
CA THR A 100 -6.73 3.82 -12.99
C THR A 100 -7.50 2.58 -12.55
N ALA A 101 -8.77 2.48 -12.95
CA ALA A 101 -9.64 1.35 -12.67
C ALA A 101 -9.59 0.26 -13.76
N LEU A 102 -10.19 -0.90 -13.48
CA LEU A 102 -10.26 -2.04 -14.42
C LEU A 102 -10.87 -1.68 -15.79
N ASN A 103 -11.77 -0.71 -15.85
CA ASN A 103 -12.43 -0.24 -17.07
C ASN A 103 -11.72 0.96 -17.74
N ASP A 104 -10.46 1.23 -17.37
CA ASP A 104 -9.63 2.33 -17.88
C ASP A 104 -10.14 3.74 -17.54
N TYR A 105 -11.13 3.86 -16.64
CA TYR A 105 -11.44 5.13 -16.01
C TYR A 105 -10.27 5.54 -15.11
N ALA A 106 -9.85 6.80 -15.21
CA ALA A 106 -8.72 7.31 -14.44
C ALA A 106 -9.04 8.67 -13.79
N ILE A 107 -8.40 8.91 -12.65
CA ILE A 107 -8.49 10.14 -11.87
C ILE A 107 -7.09 10.61 -11.47
N GLU A 108 -6.95 11.91 -11.21
CA GLU A 108 -5.76 12.49 -10.61
C GLU A 108 -6.03 12.89 -9.16
N VAL A 109 -5.18 12.39 -8.27
CA VAL A 109 -5.24 12.62 -6.82
C VAL A 109 -3.91 13.23 -6.39
N PRO A 110 -3.90 14.42 -5.75
CA PRO A 110 -2.69 14.95 -5.14
C PRO A 110 -2.14 13.97 -4.11
N ALA A 111 -0.84 13.69 -4.14
CA ALA A 111 -0.20 12.81 -3.16
C ALA A 111 -0.36 13.35 -1.72
N SER A 112 -0.60 14.65 -1.56
CA SER A 112 -0.92 15.28 -0.27
C SER A 112 -2.26 14.84 0.35
N GLU A 113 -3.11 14.12 -0.39
CA GLU A 113 -4.32 13.47 0.15
C GLU A 113 -3.97 12.20 0.95
N ALA A 114 -2.80 11.63 0.74
CA ALA A 114 -2.33 10.44 1.44
C ALA A 114 -1.85 10.80 2.86
N VAL A 115 -2.81 10.98 3.77
CA VAL A 115 -2.58 11.34 5.18
C VAL A 115 -3.06 10.22 6.10
N SER A 116 -2.52 10.17 7.32
CA SER A 116 -3.03 9.27 8.37
C SER A 116 -4.48 9.59 8.70
N GLY A 117 -5.33 8.56 8.77
CA GLY A 117 -6.79 8.73 8.89
C GLY A 117 -7.47 9.25 7.61
N GLY A 118 -6.75 9.27 6.49
CA GLY A 118 -7.26 9.64 5.18
C GLY A 118 -7.89 8.46 4.42
N PRO A 119 -7.82 8.44 3.08
CA PRO A 119 -8.41 7.37 2.29
C PRO A 119 -7.69 6.03 2.50
N ILE A 120 -8.47 4.95 2.47
CA ILE A 120 -7.97 3.58 2.41
C ILE A 120 -8.21 2.97 1.03
N LEU A 121 -7.32 2.07 0.61
CA LEU A 121 -7.56 1.11 -0.45
C LEU A 121 -8.31 -0.09 0.17
N ALA A 122 -9.63 0.04 0.27
CA ALA A 122 -10.46 -1.01 0.87
C ALA A 122 -10.48 -2.25 -0.02
N THR A 123 -10.17 -3.41 0.56
CA THR A 123 -10.29 -4.73 -0.07
C THR A 123 -11.48 -5.52 0.47
N ARG A 124 -12.07 -5.04 1.58
CA ARG A 124 -13.22 -5.67 2.24
C ARG A 124 -14.29 -4.67 2.64
N VAL A 125 -15.52 -5.16 2.68
CA VAL A 125 -16.71 -4.48 3.24
C VAL A 125 -17.45 -5.46 4.15
N ASP A 126 -17.74 -5.04 5.38
CA ASP A 126 -18.31 -5.85 6.46
C ASP A 126 -17.55 -7.19 6.63
N GLY A 127 -16.21 -7.10 6.65
CA GLY A 127 -15.29 -8.25 6.75
C GLY A 127 -15.21 -9.16 5.52
N ARG A 128 -16.04 -8.95 4.49
CA ARG A 128 -16.08 -9.78 3.27
C ARG A 128 -15.25 -9.15 2.15
N PRO A 129 -14.51 -9.95 1.34
CA PRO A 129 -13.78 -9.42 0.19
C PRO A 129 -14.71 -8.70 -0.80
N LEU A 130 -14.27 -7.55 -1.31
CA LEU A 130 -14.96 -6.84 -2.38
C LEU A 130 -14.78 -7.61 -3.70
N SER A 131 -15.89 -8.05 -4.28
CA SER A 131 -15.87 -8.70 -5.60
C SER A 131 -15.85 -7.66 -6.72
N VAL A 132 -15.41 -8.01 -7.93
CA VAL A 132 -15.46 -7.09 -9.09
C VAL A 132 -16.89 -6.59 -9.34
N ARG A 133 -17.90 -7.43 -9.14
CA ARG A 133 -19.32 -7.02 -9.31
C ARG A 133 -19.76 -6.04 -8.23
N ASP A 134 -19.11 -6.09 -7.07
CA ASP A 134 -19.40 -5.28 -5.90
C ASP A 134 -18.28 -4.24 -5.68
N LYS A 135 -17.86 -3.56 -6.75
CA LYS A 135 -16.91 -2.42 -6.70
C LYS A 135 -15.46 -2.77 -6.29
N GLY A 136 -15.11 -4.05 -6.21
CA GLY A 136 -13.75 -4.55 -5.92
C GLY A 136 -12.87 -4.77 -7.16
N PRO A 137 -11.64 -5.29 -7.00
CA PRO A 137 -11.07 -5.84 -5.76
C PRO A 137 -10.60 -4.75 -4.78
N ILE A 138 -10.43 -3.52 -5.25
CA ILE A 138 -10.00 -2.37 -4.45
C ILE A 138 -10.96 -1.21 -4.68
N TRP A 139 -11.44 -0.61 -3.60
CA TRP A 139 -12.18 0.64 -3.62
C TRP A 139 -11.47 1.66 -2.75
N VAL A 140 -11.05 2.79 -3.34
CA VAL A 140 -10.55 3.94 -2.57
C VAL A 140 -11.73 4.56 -1.83
N ILE A 141 -11.75 4.44 -0.51
CA ILE A 141 -12.83 4.91 0.35
C ILE A 141 -12.27 5.91 1.36
N TYR A 142 -12.97 7.02 1.53
CA TYR A 142 -12.69 8.04 2.54
C TYR A 142 -13.64 7.86 3.73
N PRO A 143 -13.22 8.26 4.95
CA PRO A 143 -14.09 8.23 6.13
C PRO A 143 -15.05 9.44 6.10
N PHE A 144 -16.03 9.39 5.19
CA PHE A 144 -16.93 10.52 4.90
C PHE A 144 -17.70 10.97 6.14
N ASP A 145 -18.12 10.03 6.99
CA ASP A 145 -18.90 10.33 8.19
C ASP A 145 -18.05 10.83 9.36
N ASP A 146 -16.76 10.47 9.43
CA ASP A 146 -15.85 10.97 10.47
C ASP A 146 -15.33 12.37 10.15
N ASN A 147 -15.15 12.70 8.87
CA ASN A 147 -14.66 13.99 8.44
C ASN A 147 -15.53 14.60 7.33
N PRO A 148 -16.42 15.55 7.67
CA PRO A 148 -17.29 16.23 6.70
C PRO A 148 -16.54 16.97 5.58
N ALA A 149 -15.24 17.28 5.75
CA ALA A 149 -14.43 17.86 4.68
C ALA A 149 -14.26 16.92 3.47
N TYR A 150 -14.44 15.61 3.66
CA TYR A 150 -14.47 14.63 2.58
C TYR A 150 -15.82 14.57 1.85
N LYS A 151 -16.88 15.24 2.33
CA LYS A 151 -18.19 15.26 1.67
C LYS A 151 -18.25 16.30 0.55
N THR A 152 -17.35 16.21 -0.41
CA THR A 152 -17.28 17.10 -1.59
C THR A 152 -17.38 16.30 -2.88
N GLU A 153 -17.87 16.93 -3.95
CA GLU A 153 -17.93 16.30 -5.28
C GLU A 153 -16.56 15.82 -5.77
N VAL A 154 -15.50 16.57 -5.45
CA VAL A 154 -14.12 16.20 -5.79
C VAL A 154 -13.68 14.95 -5.05
N THR A 155 -13.93 14.85 -3.74
CA THR A 155 -13.56 13.65 -2.97
C THR A 155 -14.40 12.45 -3.40
N TYR A 156 -15.68 12.64 -3.69
CA TYR A 156 -16.52 11.55 -4.22
C TYR A 156 -16.04 11.04 -5.57
N SER A 157 -15.62 11.93 -6.49
CA SER A 157 -15.04 11.49 -7.77
C SER A 157 -13.69 10.78 -7.59
N ARG A 158 -12.94 11.12 -6.53
CA ARG A 158 -11.69 10.45 -6.16
C ARG A 158 -11.86 9.10 -5.47
N SER A 159 -13.07 8.75 -5.03
CA SER A 159 -13.39 7.45 -4.43
C SER A 159 -13.56 6.36 -5.48
N ILE A 160 -12.50 6.14 -6.27
CA ILE A 160 -12.47 5.22 -7.41
C ILE A 160 -12.58 3.76 -6.96
N TRP A 161 -13.48 3.02 -7.56
CA TRP A 161 -13.62 1.58 -7.37
C TRP A 161 -12.94 0.77 -8.48
N GLN A 162 -12.74 -0.51 -8.21
CA GLN A 162 -12.02 -1.42 -9.10
C GLN A 162 -10.63 -0.90 -9.48
N LEU A 163 -9.95 -0.22 -8.55
CA LEU A 163 -8.60 0.31 -8.76
C LEU A 163 -7.66 -0.84 -9.15
N LYS A 164 -6.90 -0.65 -10.24
CA LYS A 164 -5.89 -1.61 -10.71
C LYS A 164 -4.47 -1.05 -10.70
N SER A 165 -4.29 0.26 -10.82
CA SER A 165 -2.97 0.85 -10.83
C SER A 165 -2.92 2.27 -10.27
N ILE A 166 -1.76 2.60 -9.70
CA ILE A 166 -1.38 3.94 -9.25
C ILE A 166 -0.05 4.29 -9.90
N ASP A 167 -0.02 5.38 -10.66
CA ASP A 167 1.21 5.91 -11.25
C ASP A 167 1.60 7.21 -10.51
N VAL A 168 2.75 7.18 -9.83
CA VAL A 168 3.27 8.28 -9.01
C VAL A 168 4.04 9.26 -9.89
N LYS A 169 3.60 10.52 -9.89
CA LYS A 169 4.07 11.59 -10.78
C LYS A 169 4.47 12.85 -10.01
N ASP A 170 5.29 13.69 -10.64
CA ASP A 170 5.67 15.03 -10.17
C ASP A 170 4.67 16.12 -10.52
#